data_AF-A0A3A6NC47-F1
#
_entry.id   AF-A0A3A6NC47-F1
#
_cell.length_a   1.000
_cell.length_b   1.000
_cell.length_c   1.000
_cell.angle_alpha   90.00
_cell.angle_beta   90.00
_cell.angle_gamma   90.00
#
_symmetry.space_group_name_H-M   'P 1'
#
loop_
_entity.id
_entity.type
_entity.pdbx_description
1 polymer ?
#
loop_
_entity_poly.entity_id
_entity_poly.type
_entity_poly.pdbx_seq_one_letter_code
_entity_poly.pdbx_strand_id
1 'polypeptide(L)'
;MLKTLRNKKGVTLVELLAVIVILGIIAAIAVPTIGGLIDRQRLNAAEAEFDNSVEAARLYFSDESATTVTADTLVTDGYLSADPFEAGVLFTISGNVITATPVAPATIIEIGAYTIDGTTGEATLTPW
;
A
#
# COMPACT_ATOMS: atom_id res chain seq x y z
N MET A 1 -58.42 -24.24 -20.07
CA MET A 1 -57.47 -25.33 -20.37
C MET A 1 -56.20 -24.71 -20.90
N LEU A 2 -55.05 -24.91 -20.24
CA LEU A 2 -53.68 -24.89 -20.80
C LEU A 2 -52.70 -25.20 -19.65
N LYS A 3 -52.21 -26.45 -19.61
CA LYS A 3 -51.26 -26.92 -18.60
C LYS A 3 -49.87 -26.88 -19.24
N THR A 4 -49.16 -25.78 -19.03
CA THR A 4 -47.82 -25.56 -19.58
C THR A 4 -46.84 -26.54 -18.92
N LEU A 5 -46.44 -27.59 -19.63
CA LEU A 5 -45.43 -28.54 -19.17
C LEU A 5 -44.07 -27.85 -19.23
N ARG A 6 -43.56 -27.44 -18.05
CA ARG A 6 -42.23 -26.85 -17.89
C ARG A 6 -41.18 -27.89 -18.27
N ASN A 7 -40.52 -27.65 -19.39
CA ASN A 7 -39.41 -28.45 -19.90
C ASN A 7 -38.19 -28.25 -18.98
N LYS A 8 -38.01 -29.12 -17.98
CA LYS A 8 -36.78 -29.14 -17.17
C LYS A 8 -35.70 -29.88 -17.97
N LYS A 9 -35.01 -29.17 -18.86
CA LYS A 9 -33.75 -29.65 -19.44
C LYS A 9 -32.73 -29.75 -18.30
N GLY A 10 -32.35 -30.98 -17.94
CA GLY A 10 -31.30 -31.23 -16.96
C GLY A 10 -29.94 -30.91 -17.55
N VAL A 11 -29.13 -30.16 -16.82
CA VAL A 11 -27.70 -29.98 -17.11
C VAL A 11 -27.02 -31.34 -16.91
N THR A 12 -26.16 -31.75 -17.82
CA THR A 12 -25.48 -33.04 -17.70
C THR A 12 -24.33 -32.95 -16.68
N LEU A 13 -24.04 -34.04 -15.97
CA LEU A 13 -22.90 -34.09 -15.04
C LEU A 13 -21.56 -33.82 -15.76
N VAL A 14 -21.47 -34.20 -17.04
CA VAL A 14 -20.28 -34.00 -17.86
C VAL A 14 -20.05 -32.51 -18.18
N GLU A 15 -21.12 -31.75 -18.41
CA GLU A 15 -21.02 -30.29 -18.60
C GLU A 15 -20.51 -29.59 -17.34
N LEU A 16 -21.01 -29.97 -16.16
CA LEU A 16 -20.48 -29.41 -14.91
C LEU A 16 -19.04 -29.86 -14.64
N LEU A 17 -18.69 -31.10 -14.99
CA LEU A 17 -17.34 -31.63 -14.83
C LEU A 17 -16.32 -30.85 -15.67
N ALA A 18 -16.62 -30.56 -16.93
CA ALA A 18 -15.72 -29.81 -17.80
C ALA A 18 -15.46 -28.39 -17.26
N VAL A 19 -16.47 -27.73 -16.71
CA VAL A 19 -16.35 -26.37 -16.15
C VAL A 19 -15.44 -26.34 -14.93
N ILE A 20 -15.61 -27.27 -13.98
CA ILE A 20 -14.77 -27.28 -12.77
C ILE A 20 -13.32 -27.63 -13.08
N VAL A 21 -13.06 -28.43 -14.12
CA VAL A 21 -11.69 -28.73 -14.58
C VAL A 21 -11.02 -27.46 -15.12
N ILE A 22 -11.71 -26.70 -15.97
CA ILE A 22 -11.18 -25.45 -16.50
C ILE A 22 -10.96 -24.42 -15.38
N LEU A 23 -11.93 -24.26 -14.46
CA LEU A 23 -11.80 -23.37 -13.30
C LEU A 23 -10.64 -23.79 -12.38
N GLY A 24 -10.40 -25.10 -12.21
CA GLY A 24 -9.28 -25.64 -11.45
C GLY A 24 -7.92 -25.28 -12.04
N ILE A 25 -7.77 -25.36 -13.37
CA ILE A 25 -6.52 -24.98 -14.06
C ILE A 25 -6.27 -23.46 -13.91
N ILE A 26 -7.30 -22.64 -14.11
CA ILE A 26 -7.17 -21.18 -13.95
C ILE A 26 -6.81 -20.83 -12.50
N ALA A 27 -7.50 -21.41 -11.52
CA ALA A 27 -7.25 -21.16 -10.10
C ALA A 27 -5.81 -21.55 -9.69
N ALA A 28 -5.29 -22.67 -10.21
CA ALA A 28 -3.93 -23.12 -9.92
C ALA A 28 -2.84 -22.12 -10.33
N ILE A 29 -3.04 -21.37 -11.43
CA ILE A 29 -2.08 -20.36 -11.92
C ILE A 29 -2.36 -18.98 -11.29
N ALA A 30 -3.64 -18.63 -11.11
CA ALA A 30 -4.05 -17.30 -10.65
C ALA A 30 -3.71 -17.06 -9.17
N VAL A 31 -3.90 -18.05 -8.30
CA VAL A 31 -3.68 -17.88 -6.85
C VAL A 31 -2.23 -17.48 -6.49
N PRO A 32 -1.17 -18.19 -6.95
CA PRO A 32 0.20 -17.82 -6.59
C PRO A 32 0.64 -16.48 -7.20
N THR A 33 0.07 -16.08 -8.34
CA THR A 33 0.47 -14.84 -9.03
C THR A 33 -0.15 -13.59 -8.41
N ILE A 34 -1.38 -13.67 -7.92
CA ILE A 34 -2.11 -12.54 -7.33
C ILE A 34 -1.51 -12.13 -5.97
N GLY A 35 -1.10 -13.08 -5.13
CA GLY A 35 -0.53 -12.79 -3.80
C GLY A 35 0.71 -11.89 -3.88
N GLY A 36 1.73 -12.32 -4.63
CA GLY A 36 2.96 -11.52 -4.78
C GLY A 36 2.78 -10.21 -5.56
N LEU A 37 1.71 -10.06 -6.36
CA LEU A 37 1.39 -8.77 -6.99
C LEU A 37 0.85 -7.78 -5.95
N ILE A 38 -0.05 -8.22 -5.06
CA ILE A 38 -0.63 -7.36 -4.02
C ILE A 38 0.46 -6.86 -3.07
N ASP A 39 1.37 -7.72 -2.65
CA ASP A 39 2.46 -7.31 -1.73
C ASP A 39 3.36 -6.24 -2.36
N ARG A 40 3.67 -6.37 -3.66
CA ARG A 40 4.42 -5.36 -4.42
C ARG A 40 3.64 -4.05 -4.59
N GLN A 41 2.35 -4.11 -4.89
CA GLN A 41 1.50 -2.92 -5.00
C GLN A 41 1.48 -2.13 -3.68
N ARG A 42 1.40 -2.85 -2.55
CA ARG A 42 1.45 -2.22 -1.22
C ARG A 42 2.82 -1.63 -0.89
N LEU A 43 3.91 -2.31 -1.22
CA LEU A 43 5.27 -1.76 -1.06
C LEU A 43 5.45 -0.47 -1.86
N ASN A 44 5.04 -0.48 -3.13
CA ASN A 44 5.12 0.71 -3.98
C ASN A 44 4.27 1.87 -3.45
N ALA A 45 3.10 1.58 -2.88
CA ALA A 45 2.26 2.60 -2.26
C ALA A 45 2.92 3.19 -1.00
N ALA A 46 3.60 2.37 -0.19
CA ALA A 46 4.33 2.81 0.99
C ALA A 46 5.52 3.73 0.65
N GLU A 47 6.25 3.40 -0.42
CA GLU A 47 7.32 4.25 -0.97
C GLU A 47 6.76 5.59 -1.48
N ALA A 48 5.64 5.57 -2.21
CA ALA A 48 4.99 6.79 -2.69
C ALA A 48 4.51 7.72 -1.56
N GLU A 49 3.98 7.15 -0.47
CA GLU A 49 3.55 7.91 0.70
C GLU A 49 4.75 8.56 1.42
N PHE A 50 5.86 7.83 1.51
CA PHE A 50 7.12 8.38 2.03
C PHE A 50 7.64 9.54 1.16
N ASP A 51 7.69 9.37 -0.15
CA ASP A 51 8.14 10.42 -1.08
C ASP A 51 7.28 11.68 -0.96
N ASN A 52 5.96 11.52 -0.81
CA ASN A 52 5.04 12.63 -0.56
C ASN A 52 5.42 13.39 0.72
N SER A 53 5.68 12.67 1.81
CA SER A 53 6.09 13.28 3.09
C SER A 53 7.44 14.02 3.00
N VAL A 54 8.40 13.50 2.22
CA VAL A 54 9.69 14.17 1.98
C VAL A 54 9.51 15.44 1.17
N GLU A 55 8.65 15.44 0.16
CA GLU A 55 8.35 16.63 -0.63
C GLU A 55 7.62 17.69 0.21
N ALA A 56 6.68 17.28 1.07
CA ALA A 56 6.06 18.17 2.05
C ALA A 56 7.10 18.81 2.98
N ALA A 57 8.06 18.00 3.48
CA ALA A 57 9.17 18.52 4.29
C ALA A 57 10.06 19.50 3.50
N ARG A 58 10.31 19.23 2.22
CA ARG A 58 11.07 20.12 1.33
C ARG A 58 10.40 21.48 1.18
N LEU A 59 9.09 21.49 0.98
CA LEU A 59 8.31 22.72 0.88
C LEU A 59 8.38 23.48 2.20
N TYR A 60 8.18 22.81 3.33
CA TYR A 60 8.31 23.41 4.66
C TYR A 60 9.68 24.06 4.88
N PHE A 61 10.79 23.39 4.55
CA PHE A 61 12.13 23.98 4.68
C PHE A 61 12.42 25.13 3.71
N SER A 62 11.63 25.25 2.64
CA SER A 62 11.75 26.36 1.68
C SER A 62 11.01 27.61 2.17
N ASP A 63 9.90 27.43 2.87
CA ASP A 63 9.07 28.50 3.41
C ASP A 63 9.54 28.96 4.79
N GLU A 64 9.89 28.00 5.66
CA GLU A 64 10.29 28.22 7.04
C GLU A 64 11.81 28.14 7.19
N SER A 65 12.40 29.00 8.02
CA SER A 65 13.83 28.98 8.35
C SER A 65 14.18 27.89 9.38
N ALA A 66 13.62 26.69 9.20
CA ALA A 66 13.81 25.54 10.05
C ALA A 66 14.78 24.53 9.40
N THR A 67 15.46 23.75 10.24
CA THR A 67 16.36 22.68 9.78
C THR A 67 15.85 21.28 10.10
N THR A 68 14.80 21.19 10.92
CA THR A 68 14.17 19.94 11.36
C THR A 68 12.66 20.11 11.44
N VAL A 69 11.90 19.08 11.07
CA VAL A 69 10.43 19.05 11.18
C VAL A 69 9.94 17.60 11.33
N THR A 70 8.86 17.38 12.07
CA THR A 70 8.21 16.08 12.20
C THR A 70 7.00 15.96 11.28
N ALA A 71 6.61 14.75 10.91
CA ALA A 71 5.40 14.50 10.10
C ALA A 71 4.14 15.17 10.70
N ASP A 72 3.93 15.07 12.02
CA ASP A 72 2.85 15.76 12.74
C ASP A 72 2.81 17.28 12.50
N THR A 73 3.97 17.93 12.51
CA THR A 73 4.05 19.38 12.29
C THR A 73 3.71 19.73 10.84
N LEU A 74 4.14 18.91 9.87
CA LEU A 74 3.76 19.10 8.46
C LEU A 74 2.24 19.01 8.25
N VAL A 75 1.56 18.15 9.01
CA VAL A 75 0.09 18.07 8.98
C VAL A 75 -0.54 19.29 9.61
N THR A 76 -0.05 19.70 10.78
CA THR A 76 -0.57 20.85 11.51
C THR A 76 -0.43 22.15 10.72
N ASP A 77 0.69 22.31 10.03
CA ASP A 77 1.01 23.50 9.24
C ASP A 77 0.45 23.43 7.80
N GLY A 78 -0.19 22.30 7.43
CA GLY A 78 -0.94 22.14 6.19
C GLY A 78 -0.11 21.76 4.96
N TYR A 79 1.15 21.34 5.15
CA TYR A 79 2.02 20.82 4.10
C TYR A 79 1.69 19.36 3.74
N LEU A 80 1.13 18.61 4.69
CA LEU A 80 0.72 17.22 4.52
C LEU A 80 -0.75 17.03 4.95
N SER A 81 -1.48 16.13 4.29
CA SER A 81 -2.92 15.96 4.58
C SER A 81 -3.21 15.10 5.82
N ALA A 82 -2.32 14.16 6.14
CA ALA A 82 -2.40 13.29 7.30
C ALA A 82 -1.00 12.74 7.60
N ASP A 83 -0.72 12.34 8.84
CA ASP A 83 0.54 11.66 9.17
C ASP A 83 0.39 10.19 8.76
N PRO A 84 1.19 9.70 7.79
CA PRO A 84 1.09 8.32 7.36
C PRO A 84 1.81 7.35 8.31
N PHE A 85 2.52 7.83 9.35
CA PHE A 85 3.38 7.02 10.21
C PHE A 85 2.85 6.87 11.65
N GLU A 86 2.95 5.68 12.24
CA GLU A 86 2.47 5.42 13.62
C GLU A 86 3.40 5.98 14.73
N ALA A 87 4.72 5.87 14.53
CA ALA A 87 5.74 6.34 15.48
C ALA A 87 6.38 7.68 15.08
N GLY A 88 5.87 8.30 14.02
CA GLY A 88 6.37 9.54 13.44
C GLY A 88 7.75 9.39 12.77
N VAL A 89 8.07 10.39 11.95
CA VAL A 89 9.35 10.50 11.25
C VAL A 89 9.88 11.93 11.43
N LEU A 90 11.16 12.05 11.75
CA LEU A 90 11.86 13.33 11.84
C LEU A 90 12.59 13.61 10.53
N PHE A 91 12.19 14.66 9.82
CA PHE A 91 12.89 15.14 8.64
C PHE A 91 13.93 16.18 9.05
N THR A 92 15.12 16.09 8.47
CA THR A 92 16.22 17.04 8.68
C THR A 92 16.79 17.45 7.34
N ILE A 93 17.07 18.74 7.15
CA ILE A 93 17.75 19.24 5.96
C ILE A 93 19.20 19.64 6.27
N SER A 94 20.12 19.19 5.41
CA SER A 94 21.52 19.59 5.43
C SER A 94 21.99 19.86 4.02
N GLY A 95 22.15 21.15 3.69
CA GLY A 95 22.38 21.59 2.31
C GLY A 95 21.20 21.20 1.41
N ASN A 96 21.45 20.34 0.42
CA ASN A 96 20.43 19.86 -0.52
C ASN A 96 19.86 18.48 -0.18
N VAL A 97 20.30 17.87 0.93
CA VAL A 97 19.88 16.53 1.34
C VAL A 97 18.82 16.65 2.43
N ILE A 98 17.69 15.97 2.23
CA ILE A 98 16.69 15.74 3.27
C ILE A 98 16.86 14.31 3.73
N THR A 99 17.08 14.13 5.03
CA THR A 99 17.14 12.82 5.66
C THR A 99 15.89 12.64 6.51
N ALA A 100 15.20 11.53 6.33
CA ALA A 100 14.12 11.14 7.21
C ALA A 100 14.70 10.18 8.27
N THR A 101 14.47 10.44 9.55
CA THR A 101 14.93 9.56 10.62
C THR A 101 13.71 9.04 11.36
N PRO A 102 13.44 7.73 11.30
CA PRO A 102 12.34 7.16 12.07
C PRO A 102 12.65 7.30 13.57
N VAL A 103 11.69 7.80 14.35
CA VAL A 103 11.88 8.06 15.79
C VAL A 103 11.80 6.76 16.62
N ALA A 104 11.15 5.73 16.06
CA ALA A 104 11.14 4.33 16.46
C ALA A 104 10.85 3.48 15.18
N PRO A 105 10.70 2.14 15.21
CA PRO A 105 10.26 1.40 14.02
C PRO A 105 8.95 2.02 13.50
N ALA A 106 9.01 2.74 12.38
CA ALA A 106 7.90 3.50 11.84
C ALA A 106 7.16 2.64 10.81
N THR A 107 5.85 2.52 10.99
CA THR A 107 4.93 1.76 10.13
C THR A 107 4.00 2.70 9.38
N ILE A 108 3.72 2.41 8.11
CA ILE A 108 2.69 3.14 7.36
C ILE A 108 1.29 2.69 7.81
N ILE A 109 0.50 3.59 8.39
CA ILE A 109 -0.80 3.28 8.99
C ILE A 109 -1.81 2.79 7.94
N GLU A 110 -1.89 3.45 6.79
CA GLU A 110 -2.91 3.16 5.76
C GLU A 110 -2.64 1.83 5.01
N ILE A 111 -1.38 1.39 4.99
CA ILE A 111 -0.92 0.26 4.17
C ILE A 111 -0.61 -0.98 5.01
N GLY A 112 -0.44 -0.84 6.33
CA GLY A 112 -0.25 -1.93 7.29
C GLY A 112 1.19 -2.05 7.79
N ALA A 113 1.63 -3.26 8.14
CA ALA A 113 2.96 -3.50 8.73
C ALA A 113 4.10 -3.41 7.68
N TYR A 114 4.47 -2.18 7.33
CA TYR A 114 5.52 -1.83 6.38
C TYR A 114 6.48 -0.85 7.03
N THR A 115 7.77 -1.18 7.10
CA THR A 115 8.79 -0.29 7.66
C THR A 115 9.48 0.45 6.53
N ILE A 116 9.55 1.77 6.63
CA ILE A 116 10.36 2.60 5.72
C ILE A 116 11.71 2.90 6.37
N ASP A 117 12.81 2.62 5.67
CA ASP A 117 14.13 3.13 6.07
C ASP A 117 14.20 4.61 5.69
N GLY A 118 14.14 5.51 6.68
CA GLY A 118 14.15 6.94 6.41
C GLY A 118 15.46 7.47 5.77
N THR A 119 16.52 6.67 5.75
CA THR A 119 17.79 7.03 5.10
C THR A 119 17.78 6.75 3.60
N THR A 120 17.09 5.69 3.16
CA THR A 120 17.03 5.27 1.75
C THR A 120 15.67 5.51 1.10
N GLY A 121 14.62 5.69 1.89
CA GLY A 121 13.22 5.71 1.45
C GLY A 121 12.66 4.34 1.11
N GLU A 122 13.45 3.27 1.25
CA GLU A 122 13.03 1.92 0.84
C GLU A 122 11.99 1.35 1.82
N ALA A 123 10.85 0.92 1.27
CA ALA A 123 9.82 0.20 2.00
C ALA A 123 10.17 -1.28 2.13
N THR A 124 10.01 -1.84 3.33
CA THR A 124 10.21 -3.27 3.61
C THR A 124 8.99 -3.88 4.28
N LEU A 125 8.65 -5.11 3.87
CA LEU A 125 7.62 -5.90 4.53
C LEU A 125 8.15 -6.39 5.87
N THR A 126 7.46 -6.09 6.97
CA THR A 126 7.73 -6.80 8.21
C THR A 126 7.05 -8.17 8.15
N PRO A 127 7.80 -9.28 8.27
CA PRO A 127 7.19 -10.61 8.38
C PRO A 127 6.33 -10.68 9.64
N TRP A 128 5.22 -11.42 9.55
CA TRP A 128 4.34 -11.72 10.68
C TRP A 128 5.06 -12.60 11.71
#